data_AF-A0A528ILH4-F1
#
_entry.id   AF-A0A528ILH4-F1
#
_cell.length_a   1.000
_cell.length_b   1.000
_cell.length_c   1.000
_cell.angle_alpha   90.00
_cell.angle_beta   90.00
_cell.angle_gamma   90.00
#
_symmetry.space_group_name_H-M   'P 1'
#
loop_
_entity.id
_entity.type
_entity.pdbx_description
1 polymer ?
#
loop_
_entity_poly.entity_id
_entity_poly.type
_entity_poly.pdbx_seq_one_letter_code
_entity_poly.pdbx_strand_id
1 'polypeptide(L)' 'FSQAADLGVLQVHLSGGEPTLRRDLEQLIAGLSARGVYTNLITAGVGIAEGRMEAFAEAGLDHLQLSFQ' A
#
# COMPACT_ATOMS: atom_id res chain seq x y z
N PHE A 1 -0.99 10.21 -5.74
CA PHE A 1 0.41 10.44 -5.35
C PHE A 1 1.27 11.06 -6.46
N SER A 2 0.67 11.72 -7.46
CA SER A 2 1.42 12.16 -8.62
C SER A 2 2.43 13.25 -8.30
N GLN A 3 2.03 14.30 -7.60
CA GLN A 3 2.95 15.37 -7.26
C GLN A 3 4.15 14.87 -6.45
N ALA A 4 3.95 13.90 -5.54
CA ALA A 4 5.03 13.33 -4.74
C ALA A 4 6.07 12.59 -5.61
N ALA A 5 5.64 11.74 -6.53
CA ALA A 5 6.57 11.07 -7.44
C ALA A 5 7.26 12.07 -8.40
N ASP A 6 6.57 13.13 -8.83
CA ASP A 6 7.18 14.18 -9.67
C ASP A 6 8.25 14.97 -8.91
N LEU A 7 8.15 15.03 -7.58
CA LEU A 7 9.16 15.60 -6.68
C LEU A 7 10.31 14.63 -6.35
N GLY A 8 10.32 13.43 -6.92
CA GLY A 8 11.38 12.45 -6.71
C GLY A 8 11.23 11.62 -5.43
N VAL A 9 10.01 11.51 -4.87
CA VAL A 9 9.76 10.58 -3.76
C VAL A 9 10.00 9.15 -4.22
N LEU A 10 10.92 8.45 -3.54
CA LEU A 10 11.30 7.07 -3.85
C LEU A 10 10.44 6.04 -3.14
N GLN A 11 9.90 6.38 -1.97
CA GLN A 11 9.20 5.45 -1.10
C GLN A 11 8.00 6.11 -0.40
N VAL A 12 6.91 5.37 -0.30
CA VAL A 12 5.69 5.76 0.42
C VAL A 12 5.29 4.67 1.40
N HIS A 13 5.03 5.09 2.65
CA HIS A 13 4.50 4.21 3.69
C HIS A 13 2.99 4.45 3.79
N LEU A 14 2.20 3.42 3.50
CA LEU A 14 0.76 3.40 3.65
C LEU A 14 0.43 2.91 5.06
N SER A 15 0.03 3.82 5.93
CA SER A 15 -0.26 3.57 7.35
C SER A 15 -1.52 4.33 7.78
N GLY A 16 -1.68 4.61 9.07
CA GLY A 16 -2.79 5.37 9.64
C GLY A 16 -3.31 4.67 10.89
N GLY A 17 -4.63 4.51 10.99
CA GLY A 17 -5.26 3.55 11.90
C GLY A 17 -5.09 2.13 11.37
N GLU A 18 -6.04 1.69 10.55
CA GLU A 18 -5.89 0.47 9.74
C GLU A 18 -6.06 0.82 8.26
N PRO A 19 -4.97 0.90 7.47
CA PRO A 19 -5.04 1.31 6.07
C PRO A 19 -5.88 0.35 5.23
N THR A 20 -5.95 -0.94 5.58
CA THR A 20 -6.76 -1.91 4.83
C THR A 20 -8.26 -1.62 4.90
N LEU A 21 -8.75 -0.79 5.83
CA LEU A 21 -10.17 -0.37 5.83
C LEU A 21 -10.54 0.56 4.66
N ARG A 22 -9.53 1.15 4.00
CA ARG A 22 -9.73 2.04 2.87
C ARG A 22 -10.07 1.26 1.60
N ARG A 23 -11.15 1.63 0.90
CA ARG A 23 -11.71 0.87 -0.25
C ARG A 23 -10.94 1.04 -1.57
N ASP A 24 -10.19 2.12 -1.71
CA ASP A 24 -9.40 2.47 -2.90
C ASP A 24 -7.91 2.15 -2.71
N LEU A 25 -7.55 1.33 -1.70
CA LEU A 25 -6.14 1.09 -1.36
C LEU A 25 -5.38 0.43 -2.51
N GLU A 26 -5.99 -0.53 -3.20
CA GLU A 26 -5.46 -1.21 -4.38
C GLU A 26 -5.13 -0.21 -5.50
N GLN A 27 -6.00 0.79 -5.70
CA GLN A 27 -5.80 1.85 -6.70
C GLN A 27 -4.63 2.77 -6.33
N LEU A 28 -4.46 3.05 -5.03
CA LEU A 28 -3.34 3.84 -4.54
C LEU A 28 -2.01 3.10 -4.71
N ILE A 29 -1.98 1.81 -4.39
CA ILE A 29 -0.81 0.94 -4.59
C ILE A 29 -0.45 0.90 -6.07
N ALA A 30 -1.42 0.61 -6.95
CA ALA A 30 -1.20 0.58 -8.40
C ALA A 30 -0.68 1.91 -8.94
N GLY A 31 -1.23 3.04 -8.46
CA GLY A 31 -0.77 4.37 -8.86
C GLY A 31 0.65 4.71 -8.40
N LEU A 32 1.11 4.16 -7.28
CA LEU A 32 2.49 4.30 -6.79
C LEU A 32 3.44 3.35 -7.53
N SER A 33 3.04 2.10 -7.69
CA SER A 33 3.81 1.07 -8.40
C SER A 33 4.07 1.45 -9.86
N ALA A 34 3.04 1.94 -10.58
CA ALA A 34 3.17 2.43 -11.96
C ALA A 34 4.15 3.61 -12.12
N ARG A 35 4.50 4.26 -11.01
CA ARG A 35 5.43 5.40 -10.95
C ARG A 35 6.82 5.01 -10.47
N GLY A 36 7.06 3.71 -10.22
CA GLY A 36 8.31 3.21 -9.65
C GLY A 36 8.55 3.65 -8.21
N VAL A 37 7.49 4.03 -7.48
CA VAL A 37 7.59 4.41 -6.06
C VAL A 37 7.44 3.15 -5.22
N TYR A 38 8.45 2.87 -4.39
CA TYR A 38 8.42 1.73 -3.49
C TYR A 38 7.31 1.88 -2.44
N THR A 39 6.46 0.87 -2.32
CA THR A 39 5.28 0.89 -1.46
C THR A 39 5.43 -0.03 -0.25
N ASN A 40 5.28 0.54 0.95
CA ASN A 40 5.27 -0.23 2.20
C ASN A 40 3.91 -0.08 2.89
N LEU A 41 3.14 -1.17 2.98
CA LEU A 41 1.88 -1.22 3.72
C LEU A 41 2.13 -1.63 5.17
N ILE A 42 1.81 -0.74 6.11
CA ILE A 42 1.92 -0.98 7.55
C ILE A 42 0.52 -1.26 8.11
N THR A 43 0.27 -2.48 8.59
CA THR A 43 -1.08 -2.95 8.98
C THR A 43 -1.03 -3.82 10.24
N ALA A 44 -2.13 -3.85 11.00
CA ALA A 44 -2.32 -4.82 12.07
C ALA A 44 -2.70 -6.21 11.53
N GLY A 45 -3.02 -6.32 10.24
CA GLY A 45 -3.42 -7.58 9.61
C GLY A 45 -4.82 -8.07 10.01
N VAL A 46 -5.63 -7.23 10.66
CA VAL A 46 -6.94 -7.61 11.22
C VAL A 46 -8.07 -7.28 10.24
N GLY A 47 -8.98 -8.24 10.04
CA GLY A 47 -10.19 -8.02 9.26
C GLY A 47 -9.97 -7.84 7.76
N ILE A 48 -8.82 -8.31 7.25
CA ILE A 48 -8.53 -8.32 5.82
C ILE A 48 -9.38 -9.41 5.17
N ALA A 49 -10.19 -9.03 4.18
CA ALA A 49 -11.01 -9.95 3.41
C ALA A 49 -10.13 -10.93 2.61
N GLU A 50 -10.64 -12.16 2.43
CA GLU A 50 -10.01 -13.15 1.56
C GLU A 50 -9.80 -12.59 0.13
N GLY A 51 -8.66 -12.90 -0.49
CA GLY A 51 -8.30 -12.41 -1.83
C GLY A 51 -7.74 -10.99 -1.86
N ARG A 52 -7.81 -10.25 -0.75
CA ARG A 52 -7.41 -8.84 -0.75
C ARG A 52 -5.90 -8.64 -0.69
N MET A 53 -5.18 -9.56 -0.06
CA MET A 53 -3.72 -9.52 -0.05
C MET A 53 -3.15 -9.83 -1.43
N GLU A 54 -3.77 -10.77 -2.14
CA GLU A 54 -3.49 -11.08 -3.53
C GLU A 54 -3.76 -9.85 -4.41
N ALA A 55 -4.88 -9.15 -4.21
CA ALA A 55 -5.18 -7.91 -4.92
C ALA A 55 -4.13 -6.80 -4.66
N PHE A 56 -3.58 -6.70 -3.44
CA PHE A 56 -2.47 -5.77 -3.17
C PHE A 56 -1.18 -6.18 -3.89
N ALA A 57 -0.85 -7.47 -3.90
CA ALA A 57 0.30 -7.97 -4.63
C ALA A 57 0.17 -7.75 -6.15
N GLU A 58 -1.01 -8.02 -6.72
CA GLU A 58 -1.33 -7.75 -8.12
C GLU A 58 -1.29 -6.25 -8.46
N ALA A 59 -1.70 -5.39 -7.52
CA ALA A 59 -1.56 -3.95 -7.65
C ALA A 59 -0.10 -3.45 -7.58
N GLY A 60 0.86 -4.34 -7.26
CA GLY A 60 2.28 -4.03 -7.20
C GLY A 60 2.75 -3.53 -5.84
N LEU A 61 2.16 -4.02 -4.74
CA LEU A 61 2.68 -3.77 -3.39
C LEU A 61 4.05 -4.42 -3.22
N ASP A 62 5.05 -3.61 -2.85
CA ASP A 62 6.44 -4.09 -2.73
C ASP A 62 6.73 -4.70 -1.35
N HIS A 63 6.10 -4.17 -0.30
CA HIS A 63 6.42 -4.54 1.06
C HIS A 63 5.20 -4.47 1.98
N LEU A 64 5.13 -5.45 2.88
CA LEU A 64 4.15 -5.54 3.94
C LEU A 64 4.86 -5.55 5.29
N GLN A 65 4.51 -4.62 6.15
CA GLN A 65 4.95 -4.58 7.54
C GLN A 65 3.76 -4.89 8.46
N LEU A 66 3.81 -6.08 9.07
CA LEU A 66 2.78 -6.55 9.98
C LEU A 66 3.15 -6.22 11.44
N SER A 67 2.25 -5.55 12.16
CA SER A 67 2.44 -5.20 13.57
C SER A 67 2.16 -6.40 14.49
N PHE A 68 3.18 -6.86 15.21
CA PHE A 68 3.07 -7.85 16.28
C PHE A 68 3.46 -7.21 17.62
N GLN A 69 2.80 -7.61 18.71
CA GLN A 69 3.10 -7.15 20.08
C GLN A 69 3.52 -8.30 20.97
#